data_AF-A0A8T7E3S4-F1
#
_entry.id   AF-A0A8T7E3S4-F1
#
_cell.length_a   1.000
_cell.length_b   1.000
_cell.length_c   1.000
_cell.angle_alpha   90.00
_cell.angle_beta   90.00
_cell.angle_gamma   90.00
#
_symmetry.space_group_name_H-M   'P 1'
#
loop_
_entity.id
_entity.type
_entity.pdbx_description
1 polymer ?
#
loop_
_entity_poly.entity_id
_entity_poly.type
_entity_poly.pdbx_seq_one_letter_code
_entity_poly.pdbx_strand_id
1 'polypeptide(L)'
;MAKTLNLREIERISVADPVSFERDYLATRTPVVLRDLAAGWPALSEWTPTSLAERFGAMQVPVYDASFASPGGSYMSSIDRMPFREFLEAIFEGERDLRMFLFNIASQVPDLADDVRLPDLPLRFSRRFLFTFFGCRGAVT
;
A
#
# COMPACT_ATOMS: atom_id res chain seq x y z
N MET A 1 -18.61 -27.35 12.82
CA MET A 1 -17.67 -27.90 11.81
C MET A 1 -16.89 -26.75 11.20
N ALA A 2 -15.56 -26.79 11.21
CA ALA A 2 -14.76 -25.77 10.55
C ALA A 2 -14.98 -25.86 9.03
N LYS A 3 -15.31 -24.73 8.40
CA LYS A 3 -15.50 -24.65 6.95
C LYS A 3 -14.14 -24.76 6.29
N THR A 4 -13.87 -25.87 5.60
CA THR A 4 -12.64 -26.02 4.82
C THR A 4 -12.67 -25.05 3.64
N LEU A 5 -11.74 -24.10 3.62
CA LEU A 5 -11.59 -23.16 2.52
C LEU A 5 -10.96 -23.89 1.32
N ASN A 6 -11.58 -23.77 0.15
CA ASN A 6 -11.02 -24.27 -1.11
C ASN A 6 -10.19 -23.14 -1.76
N LEU A 7 -8.93 -23.04 -1.34
CA LEU A 7 -8.00 -22.02 -1.82
C LEU A 7 -7.40 -22.45 -3.17
N ARG A 8 -7.33 -21.51 -4.11
CA ARG A 8 -6.61 -21.68 -5.39
C ARG A 8 -5.39 -20.79 -5.38
N GLU A 9 -4.28 -21.30 -5.91
CA GLU A 9 -3.09 -20.48 -6.12
C GLU A 9 -3.40 -19.39 -7.16
N ILE A 10 -2.90 -18.18 -6.91
CA ILE A 10 -3.04 -17.06 -7.83
C ILE A 10 -1.86 -17.10 -8.80
N GLU A 11 -2.17 -17.16 -10.10
CA GLU A 11 -1.16 -17.19 -11.14
C GLU A 11 -0.30 -15.92 -11.15
N ARG A 12 0.97 -16.06 -11.56
CA ARG A 12 1.96 -14.99 -11.60
C ARG A 12 2.51 -14.81 -13.01
N ILE A 13 2.20 -13.68 -13.64
CA ILE A 13 2.62 -13.38 -15.03
C ILE A 13 3.54 -12.15 -15.08
N SER A 14 4.16 -11.93 -16.24
CA SER A 14 4.84 -10.68 -16.58
C SER A 14 3.87 -9.76 -17.33
N VAL A 15 4.07 -8.45 -17.20
CA VAL A 15 3.30 -7.40 -17.88
C VAL A 15 3.59 -7.34 -19.39
N ALA A 16 4.65 -8.02 -19.87
CA ALA A 16 5.05 -8.04 -21.27
C ALA A 16 4.03 -8.66 -22.25
N ASP A 17 2.92 -9.23 -21.75
CA ASP A 17 1.80 -9.72 -22.57
C ASP A 17 0.46 -9.04 -22.20
N PRO A 18 0.25 -7.77 -22.61
CA PRO A 18 -0.98 -7.03 -22.30
C PRO A 18 -2.24 -7.65 -22.92
N VAL A 19 -2.10 -8.33 -24.07
CA VAL A 19 -3.24 -8.94 -24.78
C VAL A 19 -3.76 -10.15 -24.01
N SER A 20 -2.87 -11.03 -23.54
CA SER A 20 -3.29 -12.15 -22.69
C SER A 20 -3.76 -11.65 -21.31
N PHE A 21 -3.13 -10.60 -20.76
CA PHE A 21 -3.63 -9.96 -19.53
C PHE A 21 -5.10 -9.54 -19.65
N GLU A 22 -5.46 -8.83 -20.73
CA GLU A 22 -6.81 -8.36 -20.95
C GLU A 22 -7.81 -9.52 -21.13
N ARG A 23 -7.49 -10.44 -22.04
CA ARG A 23 -8.38 -11.56 -22.40
C ARG A 23 -8.60 -12.52 -21.23
N ASP A 24 -7.51 -12.95 -20.57
CA ASP A 24 -7.55 -14.09 -19.67
C ASP A 24 -7.85 -13.68 -18.22
N TYR A 25 -7.54 -12.43 -17.82
CA TYR A 25 -7.68 -11.97 -16.43
C TYR A 25 -8.61 -10.77 -16.28
N LEU A 26 -8.44 -9.72 -17.07
CA LEU A 26 -9.26 -8.52 -16.93
C LEU A 26 -10.73 -8.77 -17.33
N ALA A 27 -10.96 -9.33 -18.52
CA ALA A 27 -12.30 -9.61 -19.04
C ALA A 27 -13.04 -10.67 -18.20
N THR A 28 -12.32 -11.66 -17.70
CA THR A 28 -12.87 -12.76 -16.88
C THR A 28 -12.99 -12.42 -15.40
N ARG A 29 -12.39 -11.31 -14.95
CA ARG A 29 -12.24 -10.92 -13.53
C ARG A 29 -11.49 -11.98 -12.70
N THR A 30 -10.50 -12.62 -13.30
CA THR A 30 -9.66 -13.63 -12.64
C THR A 30 -8.49 -12.96 -11.93
N PRO A 31 -8.28 -13.20 -10.62
CA PRO A 31 -7.12 -12.65 -9.90
C PRO A 31 -5.79 -13.12 -10.50
N VAL A 32 -4.82 -12.21 -10.61
CA VAL A 32 -3.47 -12.49 -11.10
C VAL A 32 -2.46 -11.58 -10.42
N VAL A 33 -1.23 -12.08 -10.24
CA VAL A 33 -0.09 -11.26 -9.79
C VAL A 33 0.76 -10.85 -10.99
N LEU A 34 0.94 -9.54 -11.18
CA LEU A 34 1.83 -8.95 -12.17
C LEU A 34 3.20 -8.72 -11.54
N ARG A 35 4.21 -9.53 -11.91
CA ARG A 35 5.50 -9.60 -11.18
C ARG A 35 6.42 -8.40 -11.36
N ASP A 36 6.30 -7.72 -12.49
CA ASP A 36 7.23 -6.69 -12.98
C ASP A 36 6.56 -5.33 -13.20
N LEU A 37 5.29 -5.18 -12.77
CA LEU A 37 4.52 -3.94 -12.93
C LEU A 37 5.22 -2.72 -12.31
N ALA A 38 5.83 -2.91 -11.14
CA ALA A 38 6.51 -1.86 -10.39
C ALA A 38 8.02 -1.80 -10.67
N ALA A 39 8.57 -2.64 -11.56
CA ALA A 39 10.02 -2.79 -11.72
C ALA A 39 10.76 -1.48 -12.06
N GLY A 40 10.06 -0.52 -12.68
CA GLY A 40 10.61 0.79 -13.01
C GLY A 40 10.36 1.88 -11.96
N TRP A 41 9.75 1.61 -10.82
CA TRP A 41 9.41 2.65 -9.84
C TRP A 41 10.65 3.09 -9.05
N PRO A 42 10.99 4.40 -9.03
CA PRO A 42 11.97 4.94 -8.09
C PRO A 42 11.70 4.56 -6.64
N ALA A 43 10.42 4.44 -6.26
CA ALA A 43 10.01 4.05 -4.90
C ALA A 43 10.67 2.75 -4.41
N LEU A 44 11.00 1.80 -5.31
CA LEU A 44 11.64 0.54 -4.92
C LEU A 44 13.06 0.71 -4.37
N SER A 45 13.80 1.74 -4.79
CA SER A 45 15.14 2.05 -4.27
C SER A 45 15.12 3.18 -3.25
N GLU A 46 14.30 4.20 -3.49
CA GLU A 46 14.36 5.46 -2.73
C GLU A 46 13.59 5.42 -1.41
N TRP A 47 12.57 4.56 -1.29
CA TRP A 47 11.71 4.53 -0.09
C TRP A 47 12.28 3.59 0.95
N THR A 48 13.33 4.06 1.61
CA THR A 48 13.86 3.45 2.83
C THR A 48 13.34 4.22 4.06
N PRO A 49 13.29 3.59 5.26
CA PRO A 49 12.88 4.28 6.48
C PRO A 49 13.71 5.53 6.73
N THR A 50 15.03 5.44 6.52
CA THR A 50 15.97 6.55 6.64
C THR A 50 15.64 7.69 5.67
N SER A 51 15.53 7.39 4.36
CA SER A 51 15.23 8.40 3.33
C SER A 51 13.91 9.10 3.58
N LEU A 52 12.87 8.33 3.93
CA LEU A 52 11.55 8.87 4.24
C LEU A 52 11.56 9.75 5.50
N ALA A 53 12.25 9.33 6.56
CA ALA A 53 12.38 10.10 7.79
C ALA A 53 13.18 11.39 7.60
N GLU A 54 14.24 11.36 6.78
CA GLU A 54 15.04 12.54 6.44
C GLU A 54 14.24 13.57 5.63
N ARG A 55 13.52 13.12 4.60
CA ARG A 55 12.79 14.01 3.68
C ARG A 55 11.47 14.51 4.26
N PHE A 56 10.74 13.66 4.99
CA PHE A 56 9.35 13.93 5.37
C PHE A 56 9.08 13.76 6.87
N GLY A 57 10.11 13.57 7.70
CA GLY A 57 9.95 13.17 9.11
C GLY A 57 9.14 14.13 9.98
N ALA A 58 9.15 15.43 9.69
CA ALA A 58 8.40 16.44 10.45
C ALA A 58 6.89 16.47 10.12
N MET A 59 6.46 15.82 9.04
CA MET A 59 5.06 15.78 8.63
C MET A 59 4.23 15.02 9.67
N GLN A 60 3.11 15.61 10.08
CA GLN A 60 2.14 14.94 10.95
C GLN A 60 1.33 13.93 10.14
N VAL A 61 1.36 12.66 10.54
CA VAL A 61 0.62 11.57 9.89
C VAL A 61 -0.47 11.00 10.81
N PRO A 62 -1.64 10.63 10.28
CA PRO A 62 -2.63 9.90 11.05
C PRO A 62 -2.15 8.47 11.30
N VAL A 63 -2.29 7.99 12.54
CA VAL A 63 -1.94 6.61 12.91
C VAL A 63 -3.15 5.83 13.40
N TYR A 64 -3.09 4.52 13.20
CA TYR A 64 -4.14 3.54 13.51
C TYR A 64 -3.51 2.36 14.25
N ASP A 65 -4.31 1.65 15.04
CA ASP A 65 -3.96 0.36 15.63
C ASP A 65 -5.00 -0.72 15.24
N ALA A 66 -4.93 -1.92 15.82
CA ALA A 66 -5.89 -2.99 15.56
C ALA A 66 -7.37 -2.63 15.84
N SER A 67 -7.64 -1.59 16.64
CA SER A 67 -9.01 -1.18 16.96
C SER A 67 -9.73 -0.53 15.77
N PHE A 68 -9.01 -0.12 14.72
CA PHE A 68 -9.58 0.58 13.55
C PHE A 68 -10.69 -0.23 12.83
N ALA A 69 -10.61 -1.56 12.89
CA ALA A 69 -11.58 -2.48 12.29
C ALA A 69 -12.77 -2.80 13.22
N SER A 70 -12.72 -2.35 14.48
CA SER A 70 -13.79 -2.58 15.45
C SER A 70 -15.05 -1.79 15.07
N PRO A 71 -16.22 -2.45 14.99
CA PRO A 71 -17.48 -1.76 14.75
C PRO A 71 -17.79 -0.75 15.87
N GLY A 72 -18.20 0.47 15.51
CA GLY A 72 -18.56 1.50 16.49
C GLY A 72 -18.28 2.92 16.00
N GLY A 73 -18.41 3.90 16.91
CA GLY A 73 -18.25 5.33 16.59
C GLY A 73 -16.85 5.76 16.16
N SER A 74 -15.82 4.94 16.43
CA SER A 74 -14.44 5.17 16.03
C SER A 74 -13.98 4.28 14.86
N TYR A 75 -14.91 3.59 14.19
CA TYR A 75 -14.60 2.74 13.05
C TYR A 75 -13.85 3.54 11.96
N MET A 76 -12.72 2.99 11.49
CA MET A 76 -11.83 3.62 10.51
C MET A 76 -11.31 5.02 10.89
N SER A 77 -11.38 5.40 12.16
CA SER A 77 -10.83 6.66 12.65
C SER A 77 -9.38 6.47 13.09
N SER A 78 -8.54 7.49 12.85
CA SER A 78 -7.19 7.51 13.41
C SER A 78 -7.26 7.61 14.92
N ILE A 79 -6.41 6.87 15.63
CA ILE A 79 -6.32 6.94 17.09
C ILE A 79 -5.53 8.17 17.55
N ASP A 80 -4.61 8.66 16.70
CA ASP A 80 -3.76 9.81 16.99
C ASP A 80 -3.12 10.37 15.71
N ARG A 81 -2.32 11.43 15.86
CA ARG A 81 -1.39 11.95 14.86
C ARG A 81 -0.01 12.11 15.47
N MET A 82 1.04 11.81 14.71
CA MET A 82 2.42 11.98 15.16
C MET A 82 3.36 12.36 14.00
N PRO A 83 4.56 12.89 14.28
CA PRO A 83 5.59 13.07 13.27
C PRO A 83 5.89 11.76 12.54
N PHE A 84 6.02 11.82 11.21
CA PHE A 84 6.25 10.64 10.38
C PHE A 84 7.55 9.90 10.75
N ARG A 85 8.57 10.63 11.21
CA ARG A 85 9.80 10.04 11.76
C ARG A 85 9.50 9.09 12.93
N GLU A 86 8.77 9.59 13.92
CA GLU A 86 8.42 8.81 15.12
C GLU A 86 7.57 7.59 14.76
N PHE A 87 6.66 7.75 13.79
CA PHE A 87 5.89 6.62 13.26
C PHE A 87 6.78 5.55 12.60
N LEU A 88 7.72 5.96 11.74
CA LEU A 88 8.65 5.05 11.08
C LEU A 88 9.53 4.32 12.11
N GLU A 89 10.10 5.04 13.08
CA GLU A 89 10.87 4.46 14.18
C GLU A 89 10.03 3.41 14.93
N ALA A 90 8.79 3.74 15.31
CA ALA A 90 7.91 2.84 16.05
C ALA A 90 7.57 1.52 15.30
N ILE A 91 7.30 1.57 14.00
CA ILE A 91 6.92 0.36 13.22
C ILE A 91 8.13 -0.50 12.81
N PHE A 92 9.33 0.09 12.72
CA PHE A 92 10.54 -0.63 12.35
C PHE A 92 11.28 -1.22 13.56
N GLU A 93 11.21 -0.56 14.72
CA GLU A 93 11.72 -1.11 15.99
C GLU A 93 10.76 -2.16 16.58
N GLY A 94 9.53 -2.24 16.08
CA GLY A 94 8.56 -3.28 16.40
C GLY A 94 7.89 -3.10 17.76
N GLU A 95 8.03 -1.93 18.37
CA GLU A 95 7.56 -1.67 19.74
C GLU A 95 6.04 -1.42 19.79
N ARG A 96 5.39 -1.08 18.67
CA ARG A 96 3.96 -0.70 18.65
C ARG A 96 3.24 -1.20 17.39
N ASP A 97 2.03 -1.75 17.56
CA ASP A 97 1.09 -2.06 16.46
C ASP A 97 0.48 -0.78 15.90
N LEU A 98 1.32 0.03 15.25
CA LEU A 98 0.91 1.24 14.55
C LEU A 98 0.89 1.02 13.05
N ARG A 99 -0.06 1.69 12.40
CA ARG A 99 -0.32 1.61 10.97
C ARG A 99 -0.65 2.99 10.43
N MET A 100 -0.37 3.19 9.15
CA MET A 100 -0.88 4.29 8.36
C MET A 100 -1.65 3.68 7.19
N PHE A 101 -2.97 3.91 7.16
CA PHE A 101 -3.90 3.27 6.23
C PHE A 101 -4.52 4.29 5.27
N LEU A 102 -4.70 3.91 4.00
CA LEU A 102 -5.28 4.75 2.94
C LEU A 102 -4.70 6.18 2.89
N PHE A 103 -3.39 6.31 3.10
CA PHE A 103 -2.74 7.62 3.04
C PHE A 103 -2.53 8.02 1.57
N ASN A 104 -3.24 9.05 1.11
CA ASN A 104 -3.18 9.48 -0.28
C ASN A 104 -1.97 10.38 -0.55
N ILE A 105 -0.85 9.78 -0.96
CA ILE A 105 0.40 10.51 -1.24
C ILE A 105 0.24 11.53 -2.36
N ALA A 106 -0.65 11.30 -3.33
CA ALA A 106 -0.87 12.29 -4.40
C ALA A 106 -1.41 13.62 -3.88
N SER A 107 -2.12 13.61 -2.75
CA SER A 107 -2.65 14.83 -2.11
C SER A 107 -1.77 15.36 -0.98
N GLN A 108 -1.09 14.47 -0.26
CA GLN A 108 -0.38 14.83 0.97
C GLN A 108 1.11 15.08 0.69
N VAL A 109 1.72 14.31 -0.21
CA VAL A 109 3.15 14.33 -0.50
C VAL A 109 3.39 14.09 -2.01
N PRO A 110 3.10 15.08 -2.88
CA PRO A 110 3.21 14.92 -4.33
C PRO A 110 4.56 14.42 -4.82
N ASP A 111 5.66 14.78 -4.14
CA ASP A 111 7.01 14.30 -4.44
C ASP A 111 7.12 12.77 -4.41
N LEU A 112 6.43 12.10 -3.47
CA LEU A 112 6.37 10.64 -3.42
C LEU A 112 5.50 10.07 -4.54
N ALA A 113 4.46 10.79 -4.97
CA ALA A 113 3.62 10.33 -6.07
C ALA A 113 4.40 10.26 -7.40
N ASP A 114 5.44 11.07 -7.58
CA ASP A 114 6.29 11.02 -8.77
C ASP A 114 7.26 9.83 -8.78
N ASP A 115 7.50 9.20 -7.63
CA ASP A 115 8.25 7.95 -7.51
C ASP A 115 7.44 6.71 -7.94
N VAL A 116 6.16 6.89 -8.29
CA VAL A 116 5.24 5.84 -8.75
C VAL A 116 4.94 6.01 -10.24
N ARG A 117 5.25 4.96 -11.03
CA ARG A 117 5.01 4.96 -12.48
C ARG A 117 3.74 4.17 -12.81
N LEU A 118 2.74 4.84 -13.39
CA LEU A 118 1.53 4.16 -13.83
C LEU A 118 1.86 3.25 -15.03
N PRO A 119 1.41 1.99 -15.04
CA PRO A 119 1.75 1.03 -16.07
C PRO A 119 0.94 1.30 -17.35
N ASP A 120 1.51 0.94 -18.50
CA ASP A 120 0.83 0.95 -19.79
C ASP A 120 0.06 -0.37 -19.97
N LEU A 121 -1.14 -0.40 -19.38
CA LEU A 121 -2.10 -1.51 -19.47
C LEU A 121 -3.40 -1.01 -20.09
N PRO A 122 -4.30 -1.89 -20.57
CA PRO A 122 -5.65 -1.52 -21.02
C PRO A 122 -6.57 -1.12 -19.85
N LEU A 123 -6.07 -0.26 -18.96
CA LEU A 123 -6.70 0.24 -17.75
C LEU A 123 -6.45 1.75 -17.65
N ARG A 124 -7.41 2.47 -17.08
CA ARG A 124 -7.26 3.90 -16.79
C ARG A 124 -6.92 4.07 -15.32
N PHE A 125 -5.68 4.44 -15.05
CA PHE A 125 -5.22 4.76 -13.69
C PHE A 125 -5.36 6.25 -13.40
N SER A 126 -5.80 6.58 -12.18
CA SER A 126 -5.87 7.96 -11.72
C SER A 126 -4.62 8.33 -10.93
N ARG A 127 -3.92 9.39 -11.34
CA ARG A 127 -2.82 9.99 -10.55
C ARG A 127 -3.29 10.66 -9.26
N ARG A 128 -4.61 10.86 -9.07
CA ARG A 128 -5.16 11.51 -7.86
C ARG A 128 -5.37 10.55 -6.69
N PHE A 129 -5.38 9.25 -6.95
CA PHE A 129 -5.72 8.22 -5.98
C PHE A 129 -4.56 7.23 -5.86
N LEU A 130 -3.46 7.71 -5.29
CA LEU A 130 -2.29 6.89 -4.97
C LEU A 130 -2.26 6.72 -3.46
N PHE A 131 -2.76 5.57 -3.00
CA PHE A 131 -2.85 5.26 -1.58
C PHE A 131 -1.70 4.35 -1.16
N THR A 132 -1.08 4.70 -0.04
CA THR A 132 -0.02 3.91 0.59
C THR A 132 -0.49 3.33 1.92
N PHE A 133 0.05 2.16 2.25
CA PHE A 133 -0.14 1.48 3.52
C PHE A 133 1.22 1.26 4.15
N PHE A 134 1.38 1.69 5.40
CA PHE A 134 2.57 1.44 6.21
C PHE A 134 2.14 0.73 7.48
N GLY A 135 2.93 -0.22 7.95
CA GLY A 135 2.66 -0.94 9.19
C GLY A 135 3.80 -1.86 9.57
N CYS A 136 3.79 -2.31 10.82
CA CYS A 136 4.76 -3.25 11.33
C CYS A 136 4.57 -4.67 10.73
N ARG A 137 5.56 -5.53 10.94
CA ARG A 137 5.45 -6.96 10.60
C ARG A 137 4.20 -7.56 11.26
N GLY A 138 3.40 -8.29 10.48
CA GLY A 138 2.21 -8.97 10.98
C GLY A 138 0.97 -8.08 11.10
N ALA A 139 1.04 -6.81 10.65
CA ALA A 139 -0.13 -5.97 10.53
C ALA A 139 -1.19 -6.62 9.62
N VAL A 140 -2.45 -6.57 10.07
CA VAL A 140 -3.60 -7.14 9.36
C VAL A 140 -4.59 -6.02 9.05
N THR A 141 -4.98 -5.91 7.78
CA THR A 141 -6.00 -4.97 7.31
C THR A 141 -7.33 -5.64 7.05
#